data_AF-A0A379W918-F1
#
_entry.id   AF-A0A379W918-F1
#
_cell.length_a   1.000
_cell.length_b   1.000
_cell.length_c   1.000
_cell.angle_alpha   90.00
_cell.angle_beta   90.00
_cell.angle_gamma   90.00
#
_symmetry.space_group_name_H-M   'P 1'
#
loop_
_entity.id
_entity.type
_entity.pdbx_description
1 polymer ?
#
loop_
_entity_poly.entity_id
_entity_poly.type
_entity_poly.pdbx_seq_one_letter_code
_entity_poly.pdbx_strand_id
1 'polypeptide(L)' 'MDRDALLKTLRGVNYDGLDRSVDVAISRLRKKLLDSAAEPYRIKTIRNKGYLFAPHAWDETTG' A
#
# COMPACT_ATOMS: atom_id res chain seq x y z
N MET A 1 -3.81 -6.74 0.97
CA MET A 1 -3.76 -7.08 -0.46
C MET A 1 -2.38 -7.58 -0.79
N ASP A 2 -2.32 -8.65 -1.60
CA ASP A 2 -1.06 -9.19 -2.10
C ASP A 2 -0.48 -8.30 -3.22
N ARG A 3 0.84 -8.33 -3.42
CA ARG A 3 1.52 -7.56 -4.47
C ARG A 3 1.03 -7.98 -5.86
N ASP A 4 0.88 -9.28 -6.08
CA ASP A 4 0.35 -9.86 -7.32
C ASP A 4 -1.05 -9.34 -7.62
N ALA A 5 -1.91 -9.33 -6.61
CA ALA A 5 -3.27 -8.80 -6.74
C ALA A 5 -3.26 -7.31 -7.11
N LEU A 6 -2.40 -6.51 -6.47
CA LEU A 6 -2.25 -5.08 -6.79
C LEU A 6 -1.76 -4.87 -8.23
N LEU A 7 -0.75 -5.61 -8.68
CA LEU A 7 -0.22 -5.52 -10.04
C LEU A 7 -1.23 -5.94 -11.09
N LYS A 8 -1.92 -7.06 -10.83
CA LYS A 8 -2.96 -7.56 -11.71
C LYS A 8 -4.12 -6.59 -11.83
N THR A 9 -4.56 -6.00 -10.72
CA THR A 9 -5.66 -5.01 -10.74
C THR A 9 -5.24 -3.68 -11.38
N LEU A 10 -4.01 -3.21 -11.16
CA LEU A 10 -3.55 -1.91 -11.66
C LEU A 10 -3.10 -1.94 -13.12
N ARG A 11 -2.52 -3.06 -13.56
CA ARG A 11 -1.80 -3.16 -14.86
C ARG A 11 -2.13 -4.43 -15.65
N GLY A 12 -2.91 -5.36 -15.10
CA GLY A 12 -3.24 -6.63 -15.77
C GLY A 12 -2.08 -7.64 -15.85
N VAL A 13 -0.95 -7.36 -15.18
CA VAL A 13 0.26 -8.19 -15.21
C VAL A 13 0.45 -8.94 -13.89
N ASN A 14 1.08 -10.11 -13.95
CA ASN A 14 1.47 -10.87 -12.76
C ASN A 14 2.76 -10.27 -12.17
N TYR A 15 2.96 -10.47 -10.86
CA TYR A 15 4.19 -10.04 -10.21
C TYR A 15 5.32 -11.03 -10.54
N ASP A 16 6.44 -10.50 -11.02
CA ASP A 16 7.64 -11.26 -11.36
C ASP A 16 8.67 -11.27 -10.21
N GLY A 17 8.34 -10.67 -9.06
CA GLY A 17 9.26 -10.51 -7.91
C GLY A 17 10.28 -9.37 -8.07
N LEU A 18 10.47 -8.84 -9.27
CA LEU A 18 11.38 -7.74 -9.60
C LEU A 18 10.65 -6.38 -9.70
N ASP A 19 9.35 -6.40 -9.98
CA ASP A 19 8.55 -5.20 -10.18
C ASP A 19 8.35 -4.39 -8.89
N ARG A 20 9.13 -3.32 -8.72
CA ARG A 20 9.02 -2.38 -7.61
C ARG A 20 7.96 -1.28 -7.83
N SER A 21 7.17 -1.34 -8.90
CA SER A 21 6.16 -0.31 -9.21
C SER A 21 5.10 -0.19 -8.11
N VAL A 22 4.74 -1.30 -7.45
CA VAL A 22 3.85 -1.29 -6.28
C VAL A 22 4.49 -0.55 -5.11
N ASP A 23 5.76 -0.81 -4.79
CA ASP A 23 6.47 -0.07 -3.73
C ASP A 23 6.53 1.43 -4.03
N VAL A 24 6.79 1.81 -5.28
CA VAL A 24 6.82 3.21 -5.72
C VAL A 24 5.44 3.85 -5.58
N ALA A 25 4.38 3.15 -5.99
CA ALA A 25 3.01 3.62 -5.85
C ALA A 25 2.64 3.82 -4.37
N ILE A 26 2.96 2.86 -3.50
CA ILE A 26 2.73 2.95 -2.06
C ILE A 26 3.53 4.11 -1.44
N SER A 27 4.79 4.31 -1.85
CA SER A 27 5.62 5.42 -1.38
C SER A 27 5.02 6.78 -1.74
N ARG A 28 4.54 6.92 -2.98
CA ARG A 28 3.84 8.15 -3.42
C ARG A 28 2.53 8.35 -2.68
N LEU A 29 1.75 7.27 -2.46
CA LEU A 29 0.49 7.33 -1.75
C LEU A 29 0.68 7.75 -0.29
N ARG A 30 1.67 7.15 0.40
CA ARG A 30 2.06 7.54 1.76
C ARG A 30 2.36 9.04 1.87
N LYS A 31 3.18 9.57 0.95
CA LYS A 31 3.48 11.01 0.91
C LYS A 31 2.23 11.89 0.77
N LYS A 32 1.30 11.50 -0.11
CA LYS A 32 0.04 12.24 -0.31
C LYS A 32 -0.88 12.22 0.91
N LEU A 33 -0.83 11.14 1.68
CA LEU A 33 -1.63 10.95 2.89
C LEU A 33 -0.93 11.42 4.17
N LEU A 34 0.27 11.99 4.05
CA LEU A 34 1.14 12.32 5.18
C LEU A 34 1.41 11.11 6.10
N ASP A 35 1.43 9.90 5.52
CA ASP A 35 1.65 8.63 6.22
C ASP A 35 3.14 8.21 6.12
N SER A 36 3.64 7.53 7.15
CA SER A 36 5.05 7.11 7.24
C SER A 36 5.20 5.59 7.16
N ALA A 37 6.32 5.12 6.60
CA ALA A 37 6.65 3.70 6.67
C ALA A 37 7.19 3.28 8.05
N ALA A 38 7.80 4.22 8.78
CA ALA A 38 8.35 3.99 10.11
C ALA A 38 7.24 3.95 11.18
N GLU A 39 6.25 4.83 11.02
CA GLU A 39 5.05 4.91 11.87
C GLU A 39 3.81 4.85 10.96
N PRO A 40 3.43 3.65 10.49
CA PRO A 40 2.30 3.50 9.57
C PRO A 40 0.98 3.69 10.31
N TYR A 41 0.27 4.76 9.99
CA TYR A 41 -1.08 5.04 10.48
C TYR A 41 -2.12 4.47 9.51
N ARG A 42 -1.96 4.72 8.20
CA ARG A 42 -2.94 4.34 7.17
C ARG A 42 -2.56 3.06 6.43
N ILE A 43 -1.28 2.91 6.06
CA ILE A 43 -0.80 1.83 5.19
C ILE A 43 0.27 1.00 5.90
N LYS A 44 -0.09 -0.20 6.34
CA LYS A 44 0.82 -1.15 6.99
C LYS A 44 1.52 -2.04 5.97
N THR A 45 2.84 -2.14 6.08
CA THR A 45 3.62 -3.11 5.29
C THR A 45 3.66 -4.46 6.02
N ILE A 46 3.27 -5.52 5.31
CA ILE A 46 3.43 -6.90 5.76
C ILE A 46 4.57 -7.52 4.95
N ARG A 47 5.69 -7.80 5.63
CA ARG A 47 6.87 -8.40 5.00
C ARG A 47 6.46 -9.68 4.27
N ASN A 48 6.94 -9.84 3.03
CA ASN A 48 6.65 -10.97 2.15
C ASN A 48 5.17 -11.20 1.80
N LYS A 49 4.24 -10.31 2.17
CA LYS A 49 2.81 -10.42 1.81
C LYS A 49 2.22 -9.19 1.13
N GLY A 50 2.83 -8.00 1.27
CA GLY A 50 2.35 -6.79 0.60
C GLY A 50 1.90 -5.71 1.59
N TYR A 51 0.74 -5.10 1.33
CA TYR A 51 0.26 -3.92 2.06
C TYR A 51 -1.19 -4.10 2.52
N LEU A 52 -1.49 -3.53 3.69
CA LEU A 52 -2.82 -3.50 4.26
C LEU A 52 -3.20 -2.06 4.60
N PHE A 53 -4.46 -1.73 4.36
CA PHE A 53 -5.07 -0.50 4.82
C PHE A 53 -5.60 -0.70 6.24
N ALA A 54 -5.24 0.20 7.16
CA ALA A 54 -5.72 0.19 8.53
C ALA A 54 -7.16 0.70 8.58
N PRO A 55 -8.19 -0.12 8.91
CA PRO A 55 -9.59 0.27 8.77
C PRO A 55 -9.95 1.56 9.53
N HIS A 56 -9.50 1.64 10.78
CA HIS A 56 -9.74 2.78 11.68
C HIS A 56 -9.10 4.10 11.22
N ALA A 57 -8.13 4.06 10.30
CA ALA A 57 -7.46 5.26 9.81
C ALA A 57 -8.26 5.98 8.71
N TRP A 58 -9.37 5.39 8.25
CA TRP A 58 -10.20 5.89 7.14
C TRP A 58 -11.60 6.28 7.56
N ASP A 59 -11.99 6.03 8.81
CA ASP A 59 -13.26 6.51 9.33
C ASP A 59 -13.18 8.03 9.52
N GLU A 60 -13.97 8.77 8.74
CA GLU A 60 -14.19 10.20 8.94
C GLU A 60 -15.03 10.39 10.20
N THR A 61 -14.39 10.36 11.37
CA THR A 61 -15.04 10.79 12.60
C THR A 61 -14.02 11.51 13.48
N THR A 62 -13.73 12.76 13.12
CA THR A 62 -13.59 13.91 14.03
C THR A 62 -13.32 15.14 13.17
N GLY A 63 -14.31 16.03 13.11
CA GLY A 63 -14.31 17.29 12.37
C GLY A 63 -15.72 17.68 11.96
#